data_AF-A0ABD5NQD1-F1
#
_entry.id   AF-A0ABD5NQD1-F1
#
_cell.length_a   1.000
_cell.length_b   1.000
_cell.length_c   1.000
_cell.angle_alpha   90.00
_cell.angle_beta   90.00
_cell.angle_gamma   90.00
#
_symmetry.space_group_name_H-M   'P 1'
#
loop_
_entity.id
_entity.type
_entity.pdbx_description
1 polymer ?
#
loop_
_entity_poly.entity_id
_entity_poly.type
_entity_poly.pdbx_seq_one_letter_code
_entity_poly.pdbx_strand_id
1 'polypeptide(L)'
;MEVIDCDWASFDSWWESHVDIDQSVLTEADSLVLDSRWLDGQWASIDDWWERYVSTDQSALVDETTITLDDRLLAGGWIDLDNWWQSYSKAHQEDVEELLATLKKAEKVWAAGPSQFDTDPLSADWQTVHGSTGPIRLVREEDWSYALAYLFMESGVLINELFNNSHDGTPDSVETEAHLPGGSETTRYEDILIINSGGGISIEVKIHDTNFQKTVETAELVERHHSGDWTHVLLLPAYQYPQLRDAFGRKISEPAEGHPIITATPFDNRDIEVQIRNWKEISTALRRILQQNDEISPHWAASAYVVCTLIEQKILGFVPKPIVKQQVATNDIVHDNVSLAAGIQDIENEISYLQATNEDTNNG
;
A
#
# COMPACT_ATOMS: atom_id res chain seq x y z
N MET A 1 22.63 8.96 -21.23
CA MET A 1 22.09 7.82 -21.99
C MET A 1 22.83 6.61 -21.48
N GLU A 2 22.41 6.13 -20.31
CA GLU A 2 22.84 4.85 -19.76
C GLU A 2 21.79 3.84 -20.21
N VAL A 3 22.19 3.01 -21.17
CA VAL A 3 21.47 1.76 -21.45
C VAL A 3 21.92 0.83 -20.34
N ILE A 4 20.98 0.37 -19.50
CA ILE A 4 21.28 -0.59 -18.44
C ILE A 4 21.70 -1.89 -19.12
N ASP A 5 22.99 -2.21 -19.05
CA ASP A 5 23.53 -3.50 -19.49
C ASP A 5 23.23 -4.51 -18.37
N CYS A 6 22.38 -5.49 -18.66
CA CYS A 6 21.83 -6.45 -17.69
C CYS A 6 22.85 -7.53 -17.28
N ASP A 7 24.01 -7.11 -16.77
CA ASP A 7 24.92 -7.99 -16.04
C ASP A 7 24.82 -7.71 -14.54
N TRP A 8 24.33 -8.69 -13.79
CA TRP A 8 24.23 -8.69 -12.33
C TRP A 8 25.56 -8.34 -11.63
N ALA A 9 26.70 -8.58 -12.28
CA ALA A 9 28.01 -8.19 -11.75
C ALA A 9 28.18 -6.67 -11.58
N SER A 10 27.45 -5.85 -12.34
CA SER A 10 27.49 -4.39 -12.21
C SER A 10 26.72 -3.90 -10.97
N PHE A 11 25.63 -4.58 -10.61
CA PHE A 11 24.79 -4.28 -9.45
C PHE A 11 25.51 -4.61 -8.13
N ASP A 12 26.32 -5.67 -8.12
CA ASP A 12 27.06 -6.12 -6.93
C ASP A 12 28.10 -5.11 -6.45
N SER A 13 28.79 -4.42 -7.37
CA SER A 13 29.79 -3.40 -7.01
C SER A 13 29.18 -2.10 -6.45
N TRP A 14 28.00 -1.72 -6.95
CA TRP A 14 27.21 -0.62 -6.40
C TRP A 14 26.67 -0.99 -5.01
N TRP A 15 26.20 -2.24 -4.87
CA TRP A 15 25.70 -2.84 -3.63
C TRP A 15 26.78 -2.92 -2.52
N GLU A 16 28.00 -3.38 -2.82
CA GLU A 16 29.10 -3.47 -1.84
C GLU A 16 29.56 -2.09 -1.36
N SER A 17 29.64 -1.09 -2.25
CA SER A 17 30.10 0.26 -1.88
C SER A 17 29.15 1.01 -0.94
N HIS A 18 27.85 0.69 -0.97
CA HIS A 18 26.83 1.34 -0.14
C HIS A 18 26.64 0.65 1.22
N VAL A 19 26.85 -0.67 1.29
CA VAL A 19 26.82 -1.43 2.55
C VAL A 19 27.94 -0.99 3.51
N ASP A 20 29.11 -0.64 2.98
CA ASP A 20 30.26 -0.16 3.78
C ASP A 20 30.03 1.23 4.41
N ILE A 21 29.18 2.07 3.82
CA ILE A 21 28.89 3.42 4.34
C ILE A 21 27.90 3.33 5.52
N ASP A 22 26.87 2.48 5.42
CA ASP A 22 25.81 2.39 6.43
C ASP A 22 26.17 1.53 7.66
N GLN A 23 27.10 0.58 7.55
CA GLN A 23 27.58 -0.18 8.72
C GLN A 23 28.35 0.70 9.72
N SER A 24 28.82 1.89 9.31
CA SER A 24 29.52 2.82 10.20
C SER A 24 28.60 3.65 11.09
N VAL A 25 27.28 3.67 10.82
CA VAL A 25 26.30 4.55 11.50
C VAL A 25 25.38 3.80 12.48
N LEU A 26 25.34 2.46 12.44
CA LEU A 26 24.34 1.67 13.18
C LEU A 26 24.79 1.05 14.52
N THR A 27 25.97 1.38 15.02
CA THR A 27 26.39 0.98 16.37
C THR A 27 26.21 2.13 17.36
N GLU A 28 24.99 2.36 17.84
CA GLU A 28 24.64 2.89 19.17
C GLU A 28 23.17 3.34 19.19
N ALA A 29 22.25 2.40 19.41
CA ALA A 29 20.91 2.71 19.89
C ALA A 29 20.65 1.84 21.12
N ASP A 30 21.00 2.38 22.28
CA ASP A 30 20.68 1.81 23.59
C ASP A 30 19.15 1.73 23.75
N SER A 31 18.59 0.53 23.58
CA SER A 31 17.23 0.25 24.00
C SER A 31 17.19 0.18 25.53
N LEU A 32 16.81 1.30 26.15
CA LEU A 32 16.50 1.36 27.58
C LEU A 32 15.25 0.53 27.86
N VAL A 33 15.44 -0.72 28.27
CA VAL A 33 14.42 -1.52 28.94
C VAL A 33 14.10 -0.83 30.26
N LEU A 34 12.90 -0.25 30.37
CA LEU A 34 12.39 0.32 31.62
C LEU A 34 12.37 -0.77 32.69
N ASP A 35 13.29 -0.67 33.66
CA ASP A 35 13.32 -1.56 34.82
C ASP A 35 12.03 -1.35 35.62
N SER A 36 11.19 -2.38 35.70
CA SER A 36 9.92 -2.32 36.44
C SER A 36 10.11 -1.98 37.92
N ARG A 37 11.31 -2.21 38.48
CA ARG A 37 11.66 -1.83 39.85
C ARG A 37 11.87 -0.32 40.01
N TRP A 38 12.16 0.40 38.93
CA TRP A 38 12.18 1.86 38.95
C TRP A 38 10.75 2.42 39.04
N LEU A 39 9.80 1.85 38.30
CA LEU A 39 8.39 2.25 38.33
C LEU A 39 7.73 2.07 39.71
N ASP A 40 8.01 0.95 40.40
CA ASP A 40 7.42 0.65 41.72
C ASP A 40 7.71 1.71 42.81
N GLY A 41 8.79 2.48 42.67
CA GLY A 41 9.13 3.57 43.59
C GLY A 41 8.73 4.98 43.12
N GLN A 42 8.38 5.15 41.84
CA GLN A 42 8.05 6.45 41.27
C GLN A 42 6.55 6.75 41.32
N TRP A 43 5.68 5.74 41.47
CA TRP A 43 4.24 5.94 41.60
C TRP A 43 3.87 6.89 42.74
N ALA A 44 4.49 6.75 43.92
CA ALA A 44 4.27 7.69 45.01
C ALA A 44 4.70 9.13 44.68
N SER A 45 5.74 9.31 43.84
CA SER A 45 6.18 10.63 43.40
C SER A 45 5.28 11.22 42.31
N ILE A 46 4.70 10.37 41.46
CA ILE A 46 3.71 10.72 40.45
C ILE A 46 2.41 11.11 41.15
N ASP A 47 2.00 10.37 42.17
CA ASP A 47 0.83 10.68 43.00
C ASP A 47 1.01 12.00 43.76
N ASP A 48 2.16 12.23 44.39
CA ASP A 48 2.49 13.50 45.05
C ASP A 48 2.57 14.67 44.05
N TRP A 49 3.10 14.43 42.85
CA TRP A 49 3.14 15.42 41.77
C TRP A 49 1.74 15.71 41.25
N TRP A 50 0.89 14.69 41.09
CA TRP A 50 -0.48 14.80 40.63
C TRP A 50 -1.36 15.50 41.67
N GLU A 51 -1.25 15.16 42.95
CA GLU A 51 -1.91 15.89 44.05
C GLU A 51 -1.46 17.36 44.10
N ARG A 52 -0.16 17.64 43.91
CA ARG A 52 0.31 19.02 43.78
C ARG A 52 -0.26 19.70 42.54
N TYR A 53 -0.24 19.06 41.39
CA TYR A 53 -0.77 19.63 40.16
C TYR A 53 -2.27 19.96 40.30
N VAL A 54 -3.07 19.02 40.80
CA VAL A 54 -4.50 19.21 41.08
C VAL A 54 -4.75 20.30 42.13
N SER A 55 -3.93 20.39 43.18
CA SER A 55 -4.10 21.39 44.24
C SER A 55 -3.56 22.79 43.90
N THR A 56 -2.59 22.89 42.99
CA THR A 56 -1.92 24.16 42.66
C THR A 56 -2.50 24.81 41.40
N ASP A 57 -3.01 24.02 40.44
CA ASP A 57 -3.56 24.52 39.16
C ASP A 57 -5.09 24.57 39.08
N GLN A 58 -5.78 24.46 40.23
CA GLN A 58 -7.25 24.45 40.29
C GLN A 58 -7.94 25.78 39.97
N SER A 59 -7.24 26.80 39.47
CA SER A 59 -7.77 28.17 39.39
C SER A 59 -7.59 28.91 38.06
N ALA A 60 -7.12 28.28 36.98
CA ALA A 60 -6.85 29.07 35.77
C ALA A 60 -7.27 28.52 34.40
N LEU A 61 -7.46 27.22 34.16
CA LEU A 61 -7.59 26.74 32.77
C LEU A 61 -8.49 25.51 32.57
N VAL A 62 -9.67 25.54 33.18
CA VAL A 62 -10.79 24.68 32.74
C VAL A 62 -12.07 25.51 32.75
N ASP A 63 -12.20 26.38 31.76
CA ASP A 63 -13.50 26.91 31.37
C ASP A 63 -14.30 25.76 30.71
N GLU A 64 -15.36 25.34 31.39
CA GLU A 64 -16.62 24.79 30.86
C GLU A 64 -16.65 23.52 29.97
N THR A 65 -15.55 22.82 29.68
CA THR A 65 -15.61 21.63 28.79
C THR A 65 -15.11 20.28 29.31
N THR A 66 -14.40 20.18 30.43
CA THR A 66 -14.38 18.89 31.15
C THR A 66 -15.62 18.83 32.02
N ILE A 67 -16.68 18.32 31.38
CA ILE A 67 -17.83 17.71 32.02
C ILE A 67 -17.30 16.90 33.21
N THR A 68 -17.56 17.36 34.44
CA THR A 68 -17.65 16.44 35.58
C THR A 68 -18.53 15.29 35.10
N LEU A 69 -17.93 14.14 34.83
CA LEU A 69 -18.63 12.91 34.46
C LEU A 69 -19.72 12.74 35.52
N ASP A 70 -20.96 13.06 35.14
CA ASP A 70 -22.11 13.03 36.03
C ASP A 70 -22.12 11.66 36.71
N ASP A 71 -22.27 11.59 38.03
CA ASP A 71 -22.36 10.30 38.74
C ASP A 71 -23.48 9.42 38.17
N ARG A 72 -24.46 10.02 37.46
CA ARG A 72 -25.49 9.31 36.68
C ARG A 72 -24.98 8.71 35.37
N LEU A 73 -24.02 9.35 34.70
CA LEU A 73 -23.28 8.76 33.58
C LEU A 73 -22.38 7.62 34.07
N LEU A 74 -21.81 7.72 35.27
CA LEU A 74 -21.03 6.64 35.88
C LEU A 74 -21.92 5.47 36.34
N ALA A 75 -23.10 5.70 36.92
CA ALA A 75 -23.92 4.59 37.44
C ALA A 75 -24.64 3.76 36.35
N GLY A 76 -24.88 4.31 35.17
CA GLY A 76 -25.57 3.61 34.05
C GLY A 76 -24.73 3.46 32.78
N GLY A 77 -23.83 4.40 32.51
CA GLY A 77 -23.02 4.41 31.28
C GLY A 77 -22.00 3.28 31.21
N TRP A 78 -21.52 2.75 32.36
CA TRP A 78 -20.67 1.56 32.36
C TRP A 78 -21.39 0.32 31.88
N ILE A 79 -22.67 0.13 32.23
CA ILE A 79 -23.45 -1.03 31.77
C ILE A 79 -23.67 -0.92 30.25
N ASP A 80 -24.01 0.26 29.75
CA ASP A 80 -24.20 0.49 28.32
C ASP A 80 -22.88 0.33 27.55
N LEU A 81 -21.77 0.83 28.10
CA LEU A 81 -20.43 0.67 27.54
C LEU A 81 -19.99 -0.80 27.56
N ASP A 82 -20.22 -1.54 28.64
CA ASP A 82 -19.90 -2.96 28.76
C ASP A 82 -20.71 -3.79 27.74
N ASN A 83 -22.01 -3.51 27.61
CA ASN A 83 -22.87 -4.17 26.63
C ASN A 83 -22.44 -3.86 25.19
N TRP A 84 -22.11 -2.59 24.92
CA TRP A 84 -21.56 -2.18 23.63
C TRP A 84 -20.23 -2.88 23.36
N TRP A 85 -19.31 -2.90 24.32
CA TRP A 85 -18.00 -3.52 24.20
C TRP A 85 -18.09 -5.03 23.99
N GLN A 86 -18.99 -5.72 24.71
CA GLN A 86 -19.25 -7.15 24.50
C GLN A 86 -19.81 -7.41 23.10
N SER A 87 -20.74 -6.57 22.63
CA SER A 87 -21.32 -6.69 21.29
C SER A 87 -20.28 -6.44 20.20
N TYR A 88 -19.47 -5.39 20.36
CA TYR A 88 -18.37 -5.03 19.47
C TYR A 88 -17.30 -6.13 19.43
N SER A 89 -16.84 -6.59 20.60
CA SER A 89 -15.85 -7.67 20.71
C SER A 89 -16.34 -8.96 20.09
N LYS A 90 -17.62 -9.29 20.27
CA LYS A 90 -18.23 -10.46 19.65
C LYS A 90 -18.31 -10.34 18.13
N ALA A 91 -18.79 -9.22 17.61
CA ALA A 91 -18.87 -8.99 16.16
C ALA A 91 -17.47 -9.05 15.53
N HIS A 92 -16.48 -8.40 16.15
CA HIS A 92 -15.10 -8.43 15.68
C HIS A 92 -14.51 -9.85 15.68
N GLN A 93 -14.79 -10.66 16.70
CA GLN A 93 -14.39 -12.06 16.74
C GLN A 93 -15.02 -12.86 15.58
N GLU A 94 -16.30 -12.63 15.29
CA GLU A 94 -17.00 -13.25 14.15
C GLU A 94 -16.33 -12.86 12.82
N ASP A 95 -15.96 -11.59 12.63
CA ASP A 95 -15.28 -11.09 11.43
C ASP A 95 -13.88 -11.72 11.25
N VAL A 96 -13.09 -11.80 12.33
CA VAL A 96 -11.75 -12.41 12.31
C VAL A 96 -11.83 -13.91 12.02
N GLU A 97 -12.84 -14.60 12.55
CA GLU A 97 -13.11 -16.01 12.24
C GLU A 97 -13.51 -16.21 10.77
N GLU A 98 -14.33 -15.33 10.22
CA GLU A 98 -14.71 -15.33 8.81
C GLU A 98 -13.50 -15.06 7.90
N LEU A 99 -12.65 -14.08 8.25
CA LEU A 99 -11.42 -13.80 7.53
C LEU A 99 -10.49 -15.03 7.53
N LEU A 100 -10.32 -15.69 8.67
CA LEU A 100 -9.52 -16.91 8.75
C LEU A 100 -10.08 -18.03 7.86
N ALA A 101 -11.40 -18.17 7.78
CA ALA A 101 -12.04 -19.12 6.90
C ALA A 101 -11.81 -18.77 5.42
N THR A 102 -11.90 -17.49 5.07
CA THR A 102 -11.66 -16.97 3.71
C THR A 102 -10.20 -17.16 3.28
N LEU A 103 -9.23 -16.84 4.14
CA LEU A 103 -7.80 -17.07 3.90
C LEU A 103 -7.50 -18.57 3.69
N LYS A 104 -8.12 -19.46 4.48
CA LYS A 104 -7.99 -20.92 4.28
C LYS A 104 -8.59 -21.37 2.95
N LYS A 105 -9.66 -20.72 2.46
CA LYS A 105 -10.24 -21.01 1.14
C LYS A 105 -9.30 -20.53 0.04
N ALA A 106 -8.78 -19.30 0.13
CA ALA A 106 -7.83 -18.74 -0.82
C ALA A 106 -6.58 -19.61 -0.97
N GLU A 107 -5.97 -20.04 0.14
CA GLU A 107 -4.81 -20.95 0.13
C GLU A 107 -5.12 -22.28 -0.56
N LYS A 108 -6.32 -22.84 -0.39
CA LYS A 108 -6.72 -24.08 -1.08
C LYS A 108 -6.87 -23.86 -2.59
N VAL A 109 -7.43 -22.72 -3.01
CA VAL A 109 -7.54 -22.36 -4.43
C VAL A 109 -6.15 -22.18 -5.01
N TRP A 110 -5.28 -21.44 -4.31
CA TRP A 110 -3.89 -21.23 -4.70
C TRP A 110 -3.12 -22.53 -4.89
N ALA A 111 -3.15 -23.42 -3.88
CA ALA A 111 -2.44 -24.71 -3.91
C ALA A 111 -3.01 -25.70 -4.95
N ALA A 112 -4.23 -25.49 -5.43
CA ALA A 112 -4.82 -26.29 -6.48
C ALA A 112 -4.55 -25.75 -7.90
N GLY A 113 -4.10 -24.49 -8.01
CA GLY A 113 -3.81 -23.83 -9.27
C GLY A 113 -2.45 -24.21 -9.87
N PRO A 114 -2.17 -23.80 -11.12
CA PRO A 114 -0.88 -23.96 -11.80
C PRO A 114 0.25 -23.08 -11.25
N SER A 115 0.04 -22.36 -10.14
CA SER A 115 1.05 -21.49 -9.56
C SER A 115 2.33 -22.25 -9.22
N GLN A 116 3.49 -21.60 -9.39
CA GLN A 116 4.78 -22.16 -9.00
C GLN A 116 5.02 -22.13 -7.47
N PHE A 117 4.10 -21.53 -6.71
CA PHE A 117 4.20 -21.37 -5.26
C PHE A 117 3.14 -22.20 -4.53
N ASP A 118 3.56 -22.93 -3.50
CA ASP A 118 2.69 -23.79 -2.70
C ASP A 118 1.77 -23.01 -1.73
N THR A 119 2.03 -21.72 -1.52
CA THR A 119 1.36 -20.90 -0.51
C THR A 119 0.85 -19.57 -1.06
N ASP A 120 -0.32 -19.14 -0.60
CA ASP A 120 -0.91 -17.83 -0.92
C ASP A 120 -0.03 -16.66 -0.45
N PRO A 121 0.02 -15.51 -1.16
CA PRO A 121 0.74 -14.30 -0.76
C PRO A 121 0.52 -13.82 0.68
N LEU A 122 -0.66 -14.04 1.27
CA LEU A 122 -0.99 -13.67 2.67
C LEU A 122 -0.65 -14.76 3.69
N SER A 123 -0.01 -15.85 3.27
CA SER A 123 0.39 -16.94 4.16
C SER A 123 1.60 -16.59 5.03
N ALA A 124 2.43 -15.64 4.60
CA ALA A 124 3.60 -15.16 5.31
C ALA A 124 3.37 -13.75 5.86
N ASP A 125 3.91 -13.46 7.04
CA ASP A 125 3.90 -12.11 7.61
C ASP A 125 5.14 -11.34 7.18
N TRP A 126 4.93 -10.31 6.34
CA TRP A 126 5.94 -9.37 5.88
C TRP A 126 5.75 -7.97 6.49
N GLN A 127 4.80 -7.81 7.42
CA GLN A 127 4.54 -6.52 8.07
C GLN A 127 5.74 -6.07 8.90
N THR A 128 6.47 -7.01 9.50
CA THR A 128 7.65 -6.76 10.34
C THR A 128 8.96 -6.61 9.55
N VAL A 129 8.99 -6.95 8.27
CA VAL A 129 10.17 -6.75 7.43
C VAL A 129 10.34 -5.24 7.22
N HIS A 130 11.42 -4.70 7.79
CA HIS A 130 11.82 -3.32 7.56
C HIS A 130 12.29 -3.19 6.11
N GLY A 131 11.74 -2.21 5.38
CA GLY A 131 12.00 -2.03 3.95
C GLY A 131 13.47 -1.74 3.59
N SER A 132 14.39 -1.66 4.56
CA SER A 132 15.83 -1.55 4.32
C SER A 132 16.54 -2.90 4.15
N THR A 133 15.90 -4.02 4.55
CA THR A 133 16.51 -5.35 4.50
C THR A 133 15.82 -6.24 3.48
N GLY A 134 16.57 -6.69 2.46
CA GLY A 134 16.07 -7.56 1.39
C GLY A 134 16.38 -7.01 -0.01
N PRO A 135 16.09 -7.79 -1.06
CA PRO A 135 16.37 -7.40 -2.44
C PRO A 135 15.43 -6.30 -2.97
N ILE A 136 14.25 -6.11 -2.35
CA ILE A 136 13.28 -5.08 -2.74
C ILE A 136 13.12 -4.13 -1.54
N ARG A 137 13.60 -2.89 -1.70
CA ARG A 137 13.57 -1.89 -0.63
C ARG A 137 12.37 -0.97 -0.77
N LEU A 138 11.18 -1.36 -0.34
CA LEU A 138 9.95 -0.55 -0.54
C LEU A 138 9.75 0.54 0.51
N VAL A 139 10.76 1.38 0.73
CA VAL A 139 10.70 2.46 1.74
C VAL A 139 10.15 3.74 1.15
N ARG A 140 10.49 4.02 -0.12
CA ARG A 140 10.10 5.24 -0.82
C ARG A 140 9.15 4.93 -1.96
N GLU A 141 8.45 5.95 -2.44
CA GLU A 141 7.48 5.83 -3.53
C GLU A 141 8.16 5.34 -4.82
N GLU A 142 9.39 5.82 -5.09
CA GLU A 142 10.18 5.45 -6.26
C GLU A 142 10.54 3.96 -6.26
N ASP A 143 10.74 3.37 -5.07
CA ASP A 143 11.09 1.95 -4.95
C ASP A 143 9.94 1.04 -5.43
N TRP A 144 8.68 1.49 -5.30
CA TRP A 144 7.52 0.81 -5.87
C TRP A 144 7.48 0.94 -7.40
N SER A 145 7.85 2.11 -7.92
CA SER A 145 7.97 2.34 -9.36
C SER A 145 9.00 1.42 -10.00
N TYR A 146 10.17 1.26 -9.37
CA TYR A 146 11.20 0.31 -9.80
C TYR A 146 10.70 -1.14 -9.81
N ALA A 147 10.00 -1.57 -8.75
CA ALA A 147 9.47 -2.92 -8.66
C ALA A 147 8.43 -3.21 -9.77
N LEU A 148 7.52 -2.27 -10.04
CA LEU A 148 6.55 -2.40 -11.11
C LEU A 148 7.18 -2.35 -12.49
N ALA A 149 8.12 -1.42 -12.73
CA ALA A 149 8.83 -1.30 -13.99
C ALA A 149 9.55 -2.60 -14.37
N TYR A 150 10.17 -3.27 -13.40
CA TYR A 150 10.77 -4.59 -13.62
C TYR A 150 9.74 -5.63 -14.09
N LEU A 151 8.57 -5.69 -13.46
CA LEU A 151 7.50 -6.60 -13.86
C LEU A 151 6.94 -6.30 -15.25
N PHE A 152 6.86 -5.01 -15.63
CA PHE A 152 6.43 -4.59 -16.96
C PHE A 152 7.47 -4.92 -18.05
N MET A 153 8.75 -4.75 -17.75
CA MET A 153 9.84 -4.97 -18.71
C MET A 153 10.00 -6.44 -19.07
N GLU A 154 9.98 -7.33 -18.08
CA GLU A 154 10.25 -8.76 -18.25
C GLU A 154 9.08 -9.51 -18.92
N SER A 155 7.85 -8.96 -18.83
CA SER A 155 6.68 -9.60 -19.42
C SER A 155 5.58 -8.59 -19.75
N GLY A 156 5.16 -8.59 -21.03
CA GLY A 156 3.95 -7.87 -21.46
C GLY A 156 2.65 -8.40 -20.83
N VAL A 157 2.69 -9.53 -20.12
CA VAL A 157 1.50 -10.17 -19.52
C VAL A 157 0.81 -9.23 -18.52
N LEU A 158 1.57 -8.55 -17.65
CA LEU A 158 0.96 -7.62 -16.69
C LEU A 158 0.41 -6.35 -17.37
N ILE A 159 1.07 -5.87 -18.41
CA ILE A 159 0.60 -4.74 -19.21
C ILE A 159 -0.73 -5.09 -19.88
N ASN A 160 -0.79 -6.24 -20.53
CA ASN A 160 -1.99 -6.74 -21.21
C ASN A 160 -3.15 -6.91 -20.24
N GLU A 161 -2.87 -7.47 -19.06
CA GLU A 161 -3.87 -7.69 -18.01
C GLU A 161 -4.45 -6.38 -17.47
N LEU A 162 -3.63 -5.35 -17.28
CA LEU A 162 -4.07 -4.07 -16.69
C LEU A 162 -4.67 -3.10 -17.71
N PHE A 163 -4.15 -3.13 -18.93
CA PHE A 163 -4.42 -2.11 -19.95
C PHE A 163 -5.12 -2.67 -21.20
N ASN A 164 -5.70 -3.87 -21.09
CA ASN A 164 -6.59 -4.50 -22.09
C ASN A 164 -6.02 -4.48 -23.52
N ASN A 165 -4.74 -4.85 -23.68
CA ASN A 165 -4.08 -4.94 -24.99
C ASN A 165 -4.08 -3.63 -25.82
N SER A 166 -4.29 -2.48 -25.18
CA SER A 166 -4.16 -1.17 -25.85
C SER A 166 -2.77 -0.98 -26.46
N HIS A 167 -1.78 -1.70 -25.91
CA HIS A 167 -0.42 -1.78 -26.40
C HIS A 167 0.03 -3.25 -26.45
N ASP A 168 -0.35 -3.95 -27.52
CA ASP A 168 -0.05 -5.37 -27.69
C ASP A 168 1.46 -5.65 -27.72
N GLY A 169 1.93 -6.54 -26.82
CA GLY A 169 3.26 -7.16 -26.91
C GLY A 169 4.15 -6.94 -25.69
N THR A 170 5.41 -7.36 -25.83
CA THR A 170 6.47 -6.99 -24.87
C THR A 170 6.90 -5.55 -25.17
N PRO A 171 7.07 -4.69 -24.15
CA PRO A 171 7.45 -3.31 -24.38
C PRO A 171 8.82 -3.22 -25.07
N ASP A 172 9.00 -2.19 -25.90
CA ASP A 172 10.30 -1.90 -26.52
C ASP A 172 11.30 -1.43 -25.46
N SER A 173 10.83 -0.64 -24.49
CA SER A 173 11.57 -0.29 -23.28
C SER A 173 10.63 0.10 -22.14
N VAL A 174 11.15 0.00 -20.91
CA VAL A 174 10.52 0.55 -19.71
C VAL A 174 11.57 1.41 -19.01
N GLU A 175 11.25 2.68 -18.79
CA GLU A 175 12.10 3.64 -18.10
C GLU A 175 11.47 4.03 -16.76
N THR A 176 12.31 4.27 -15.76
CA THR A 176 11.91 4.77 -14.43
C THR A 176 12.55 6.11 -14.17
N GLU A 177 11.86 6.99 -13.46
CA GLU A 177 12.31 8.37 -13.25
C GLU A 177 12.73 9.03 -14.58
N ALA A 178 11.90 8.87 -15.62
CA ALA A 178 12.20 9.31 -16.98
C ALA A 178 12.21 10.84 -17.03
N HIS A 179 13.36 11.42 -17.35
CA HIS A 179 13.56 12.87 -17.32
C HIS A 179 12.87 13.59 -18.48
N LEU A 180 11.94 14.49 -18.16
CA LEU A 180 11.14 15.28 -19.10
C LEU A 180 11.47 16.77 -18.96
N PRO A 181 12.38 17.31 -19.80
CA PRO A 181 12.79 18.72 -19.70
C PRO A 181 11.68 19.67 -20.18
N GLY A 182 11.19 20.56 -19.32
CA GLY A 182 10.11 21.51 -19.64
C GLY A 182 10.49 22.68 -20.55
N GLY A 183 11.72 22.75 -21.06
CA GLY A 183 12.21 23.92 -21.80
C GLY A 183 12.26 25.18 -20.90
N SER A 184 11.30 26.09 -21.06
CA SER A 184 11.11 27.25 -20.15
C SER A 184 10.24 26.95 -18.93
N GLU A 185 9.60 25.79 -18.89
CA GLU A 185 8.78 25.29 -17.79
C GLU A 185 9.61 24.43 -16.82
N THR A 186 9.00 24.02 -15.70
CA THR A 186 9.65 23.13 -14.74
C THR A 186 9.90 21.75 -15.34
N THR A 187 11.14 21.26 -15.23
CA THR A 187 11.48 19.86 -15.46
C THR A 187 10.64 18.93 -14.59
N ARG A 188 10.18 17.82 -15.19
CA ARG A 188 9.49 16.73 -14.50
C ARG A 188 10.21 15.40 -14.73
N TYR A 189 9.85 14.42 -13.93
CA TYR A 189 10.26 13.04 -14.09
C TYR A 189 8.98 12.20 -14.07
N GLU A 190 8.80 11.32 -15.05
CA GLU A 190 7.73 10.32 -15.02
C GLU A 190 8.21 9.12 -14.21
N ASP A 191 7.39 8.62 -13.29
CA ASP A 191 7.77 7.51 -12.41
C ASP A 191 8.03 6.23 -13.21
N ILE A 192 7.14 5.90 -14.16
CA ILE A 192 7.31 4.80 -15.10
C ILE A 192 6.85 5.22 -16.49
N LEU A 193 7.71 5.00 -17.50
CA LEU A 193 7.41 5.20 -18.90
C LEU A 193 7.60 3.90 -19.68
N ILE A 194 6.49 3.32 -20.15
CA ILE A 194 6.46 2.09 -20.97
C ILE A 194 6.34 2.51 -22.43
N ILE A 195 7.33 2.16 -23.25
CA ILE A 195 7.44 2.60 -24.65
C ILE A 195 7.16 1.43 -25.60
N ASN A 196 6.34 1.69 -26.62
CA ASN A 196 6.02 0.79 -27.71
C ASN A 196 6.14 1.49 -29.07
N SER A 197 6.23 0.72 -30.15
CA SER A 197 6.45 1.22 -31.52
C SER A 197 5.44 2.26 -32.05
N GLY A 198 4.30 2.45 -31.39
CA GLY A 198 3.25 3.42 -31.76
C GLY A 198 2.85 4.41 -30.67
N GLY A 199 3.54 4.42 -29.52
CA GLY A 199 3.13 5.21 -28.35
C GLY A 199 3.55 4.54 -27.05
N GLY A 200 2.71 4.62 -26.01
CA GLY A 200 3.06 3.99 -24.75
C GLY A 200 2.12 4.27 -23.60
N ILE A 201 2.59 3.91 -22.41
CA ILE A 201 1.90 4.14 -21.14
C ILE A 201 2.82 4.95 -20.26
N SER A 202 2.31 6.06 -19.72
CA SER A 202 2.98 6.80 -18.66
C SER A 202 2.22 6.55 -17.36
N ILE A 203 2.93 6.21 -16.29
CA ILE A 203 2.35 5.91 -14.99
C ILE A 203 3.02 6.81 -13.95
N GLU A 204 2.23 7.69 -13.34
CA GLU A 204 2.57 8.37 -12.10
C GLU A 204 2.11 7.50 -10.92
N VAL A 205 3.04 7.18 -10.03
CA VAL A 205 2.80 6.33 -8.88
C VAL A 205 2.60 7.21 -7.65
N LYS A 206 1.60 6.90 -6.82
CA LYS A 206 1.36 7.53 -5.53
C LYS A 206 1.14 6.46 -4.47
N ILE A 207 1.78 6.62 -3.31
CA ILE A 207 1.55 5.81 -2.11
C ILE A 207 1.11 6.71 -0.95
N HIS A 208 1.81 7.82 -0.75
CA HIS A 208 1.57 8.75 0.37
C HIS A 208 1.57 10.21 -0.06
N ASP A 209 2.17 10.56 -1.21
CA ASP A 209 2.11 11.92 -1.73
C ASP A 209 0.69 12.22 -2.25
N THR A 210 0.16 13.38 -1.85
CA THR A 210 -1.15 13.88 -2.27
C THR A 210 -1.06 15.02 -3.29
N ASN A 211 0.13 15.29 -3.83
CA ASN A 211 0.35 16.36 -4.80
C ASN A 211 -0.03 15.96 -6.24
N PHE A 212 -1.29 15.56 -6.41
CA PHE A 212 -1.80 15.00 -7.67
C PHE A 212 -1.84 15.98 -8.84
N GLN A 213 -1.78 17.30 -8.57
CA GLN A 213 -1.92 18.32 -9.61
C GLN A 213 -0.81 18.24 -10.67
N LYS A 214 0.36 17.71 -10.31
CA LYS A 214 1.50 17.56 -11.21
C LYS A 214 1.30 16.50 -12.28
N THR A 215 0.45 15.50 -12.05
CA THR A 215 0.28 14.36 -12.95
C THR A 215 -0.13 14.78 -14.35
N VAL A 216 -1.01 15.78 -14.48
CA VAL A 216 -1.43 16.30 -15.79
C VAL A 216 -0.28 17.01 -16.51
N GLU A 217 0.54 17.77 -15.77
CA GLU A 217 1.70 18.46 -16.35
C GLU A 217 2.75 17.45 -16.85
N THR A 218 2.98 16.37 -16.10
CA THR A 218 3.90 15.31 -16.51
C THR A 218 3.38 14.59 -17.76
N ALA A 219 2.10 14.22 -17.79
CA ALA A 219 1.46 13.62 -18.97
C ALA A 219 1.58 14.49 -20.23
N GLU A 220 1.35 15.80 -20.09
CA GLU A 220 1.56 16.74 -21.20
C GLU A 220 3.01 16.76 -21.68
N LEU A 221 3.97 16.76 -20.76
CA LEU A 221 5.39 16.72 -21.12
C LEU A 221 5.76 15.41 -21.83
N VAL A 222 5.17 14.27 -21.46
CA VAL A 222 5.36 13.00 -22.18
C VAL A 222 4.95 13.15 -23.64
N GLU A 223 3.73 13.63 -23.92
CA GLU A 223 3.26 13.81 -25.31
C GLU A 223 4.10 14.82 -26.12
N ARG A 224 4.70 15.82 -25.46
CA ARG A 224 5.60 16.77 -26.15
C ARG A 224 6.94 16.13 -26.53
N HIS A 225 7.45 15.21 -25.71
CA HIS A 225 8.76 14.58 -25.91
C HIS A 225 8.68 13.30 -26.73
N HIS A 226 7.52 12.65 -26.75
CA HIS A 226 7.32 11.38 -27.42
C HIS A 226 6.12 11.43 -28.36
N SER A 227 6.34 11.07 -29.63
CA SER A 227 5.26 10.90 -30.60
C SER A 227 4.50 9.58 -30.37
N GLY A 228 3.22 9.55 -30.72
CA GLY A 228 2.40 8.34 -30.70
C GLY A 228 1.16 8.47 -29.84
N ASP A 229 0.45 7.37 -29.66
CA ASP A 229 -0.75 7.30 -28.84
C ASP A 229 -0.38 6.94 -27.39
N TRP A 230 -0.66 7.85 -26.45
CA TRP A 230 -0.28 7.69 -25.06
C TRP A 230 -1.47 7.40 -24.15
N THR A 231 -1.28 6.47 -23.23
CA THR A 231 -2.20 6.22 -22.11
C THR A 231 -1.55 6.71 -20.83
N HIS A 232 -2.13 7.74 -20.21
CA HIS A 232 -1.62 8.27 -18.94
C HIS A 232 -2.39 7.67 -17.78
N VAL A 233 -1.66 7.27 -16.73
CA VAL A 233 -2.21 6.56 -15.58
C VAL A 233 -1.73 7.24 -14.30
N LEU A 234 -2.66 7.49 -13.39
CA LEU A 234 -2.38 7.80 -12.00
C LEU A 234 -2.70 6.57 -11.14
N LEU A 235 -1.67 5.94 -10.58
CA LEU A 235 -1.81 4.79 -9.69
C LEU A 235 -1.78 5.24 -8.23
N LEU A 236 -2.89 5.10 -7.51
CA LEU A 236 -2.98 5.51 -6.09
C LEU A 236 -3.76 4.51 -5.21
N PRO A 237 -3.59 4.53 -3.88
CA PRO A 237 -4.41 3.73 -2.99
C PRO A 237 -5.84 4.26 -2.98
N ALA A 238 -6.85 3.37 -2.97
CA ALA A 238 -8.26 3.79 -3.04
C ALA A 238 -8.66 4.80 -1.95
N TYR A 239 -8.04 4.75 -0.77
CA TYR A 239 -8.30 5.67 0.34
C TYR A 239 -7.89 7.12 0.04
N GLN A 240 -7.04 7.37 -0.98
CA GLN A 240 -6.64 8.72 -1.40
C GLN A 240 -7.59 9.37 -2.41
N TYR A 241 -8.59 8.63 -2.89
CA TYR A 241 -9.55 9.12 -3.86
C TYR A 241 -10.33 10.38 -3.40
N PRO A 242 -10.73 10.53 -2.12
CA PRO A 242 -11.33 11.77 -1.63
C PRO A 242 -10.42 13.00 -1.82
N GLN A 243 -9.13 12.89 -1.48
CA GLN A 243 -8.15 13.96 -1.64
C GLN A 243 -7.92 14.28 -3.12
N LEU A 244 -7.92 13.27 -3.98
CA LEU A 244 -7.86 13.45 -5.43
C LEU A 244 -9.08 14.23 -5.96
N ARG A 245 -10.28 13.87 -5.50
CA ARG A 245 -11.52 14.60 -5.82
C ARG A 245 -11.49 16.03 -5.31
N ASP A 246 -10.90 16.30 -4.14
CA ASP A 246 -10.73 17.66 -3.64
C ASP A 246 -9.77 18.48 -4.53
N ALA A 247 -8.69 17.86 -5.03
CA ALA A 247 -7.70 18.51 -5.87
C ALA A 247 -8.22 18.87 -7.27
N PHE A 248 -9.02 18.00 -7.89
CA PHE A 248 -9.47 18.15 -9.28
C PHE A 248 -10.96 18.53 -9.42
N GLY A 249 -11.77 18.31 -8.40
CA GLY A 249 -13.20 18.62 -8.38
C GLY A 249 -13.93 18.04 -9.58
N ARG A 250 -14.55 18.92 -10.38
CA ARG A 250 -15.34 18.55 -11.56
C ARG A 250 -14.51 18.08 -12.76
N LYS A 251 -13.17 18.11 -12.67
CA LYS A 251 -12.28 17.59 -13.72
C LYS A 251 -12.16 16.07 -13.70
N ILE A 252 -12.66 15.42 -12.64
CA ILE A 252 -12.78 13.97 -12.59
C ILE A 252 -14.14 13.58 -13.16
N SER A 253 -14.10 12.72 -14.18
CA SER A 253 -15.27 12.05 -14.72
C SER A 253 -15.29 10.59 -14.25
N GLU A 254 -16.47 10.11 -13.89
CA GLU A 254 -16.70 8.72 -13.45
C GLU A 254 -17.67 8.08 -14.45
N PRO A 255 -17.15 7.48 -15.52
CA PRO A 255 -17.99 6.86 -16.53
C PRO A 255 -18.74 5.66 -15.93
N ALA A 256 -19.89 5.33 -16.52
CA ALA A 256 -20.68 4.17 -16.07
C ALA A 256 -19.95 2.83 -16.28
N GLU A 257 -19.05 2.79 -17.26
CA GLU A 257 -18.16 1.67 -17.55
C GLU A 257 -16.73 2.20 -17.69
N GLY A 258 -15.75 1.49 -17.13
CA GLY A 258 -14.34 1.86 -17.17
C GLY A 258 -13.84 2.57 -15.91
N HIS A 259 -12.70 3.24 -16.03
CA HIS A 259 -11.99 3.86 -14.91
C HIS A 259 -12.34 5.34 -14.80
N PRO A 260 -12.26 5.93 -13.59
CA PRO A 260 -12.34 7.37 -13.45
C PRO A 260 -11.23 8.06 -14.25
N ILE A 261 -11.52 9.20 -14.87
CA ILE A 261 -10.59 9.93 -15.75
C ILE A 261 -10.48 11.36 -15.26
N ILE A 262 -9.26 11.85 -15.12
CA ILE A 262 -8.95 13.28 -14.96
C ILE A 262 -8.83 13.87 -16.36
N THR A 263 -9.69 14.84 -16.69
CA THR A 263 -9.59 15.60 -17.93
C THR A 263 -9.08 16.99 -17.63
N ALA A 264 -8.01 17.39 -18.31
CA ALA A 264 -7.51 18.75 -18.26
C ALA A 264 -7.16 19.22 -19.67
N THR A 265 -7.50 20.47 -19.97
CA THR A 265 -7.12 21.14 -21.20
C THR A 265 -5.87 22.00 -20.91
N PRO A 266 -4.65 21.57 -21.26
CA PRO A 266 -3.46 22.36 -21.05
C PRO A 266 -3.34 23.48 -22.09
N PHE A 267 -2.20 24.17 -22.07
CA PHE A 267 -1.93 25.38 -22.83
C PHE A 267 -2.11 25.24 -24.36
N ASP A 268 -2.01 24.02 -24.91
CA ASP A 268 -2.16 23.74 -26.35
C ASP A 268 -3.60 23.41 -26.80
N ASN A 269 -4.62 23.62 -25.95
CA ASN A 269 -6.04 23.39 -26.25
C ASN A 269 -6.38 21.95 -26.71
N ARG A 270 -5.54 20.97 -26.38
CA ARG A 270 -5.86 19.53 -26.51
C ARG A 270 -6.20 19.00 -25.13
N ASP A 271 -7.24 18.20 -25.02
CA ASP A 271 -7.56 17.58 -23.74
C ASP A 271 -6.57 16.44 -23.48
N ILE A 272 -5.97 16.43 -22.29
CA ILE A 272 -5.19 15.33 -21.74
C ILE A 272 -6.10 14.57 -20.78
N GLU A 273 -6.14 13.25 -20.96
CA GLU A 273 -6.90 12.32 -20.13
C GLU A 273 -5.94 11.42 -19.34
N VAL A 274 -6.11 11.42 -18.02
CA VAL A 274 -5.34 10.54 -17.12
C VAL A 274 -6.30 9.55 -16.47
N GLN A 275 -6.10 8.26 -16.72
CA GLN A 275 -6.88 7.18 -16.10
C GLN A 275 -6.45 7.00 -14.66
N ILE A 276 -7.42 6.92 -13.74
CA ILE A 276 -7.17 6.66 -12.33
C ILE A 276 -7.26 5.16 -12.08
N ARG A 277 -6.16 4.58 -11.59
CA ARG A 277 -6.03 3.17 -11.23
C ARG A 277 -5.70 3.03 -9.75
N ASN A 278 -6.00 1.86 -9.19
CA ASN A 278 -5.70 1.58 -7.80
C ASN A 278 -4.80 0.37 -7.61
N TRP A 279 -4.09 0.35 -6.49
CA TRP A 279 -3.19 -0.76 -6.11
C TRP A 279 -3.91 -2.10 -5.93
N LYS A 280 -5.22 -2.08 -5.62
CA LYS A 280 -6.03 -3.30 -5.54
C LYS A 280 -6.16 -3.96 -6.92
N GLU A 281 -6.27 -3.20 -8.01
CA GLU A 281 -6.27 -3.71 -9.39
C GLU A 281 -4.92 -4.37 -9.73
N ILE A 282 -3.80 -3.74 -9.37
CA ILE A 282 -2.46 -4.32 -9.56
C ILE A 282 -2.34 -5.65 -8.83
N SER A 283 -2.73 -5.71 -7.55
CA SER A 283 -2.68 -6.94 -6.76
C SER A 283 -3.59 -8.04 -7.34
N THR A 284 -4.81 -7.70 -7.73
CA THR A 284 -5.74 -8.63 -8.40
C THR A 284 -5.14 -9.21 -9.68
N ALA A 285 -4.57 -8.35 -10.54
CA ALA A 285 -3.93 -8.78 -11.78
C ALA A 285 -2.75 -9.73 -11.50
N LEU A 286 -1.89 -9.39 -10.53
CA LEU A 286 -0.77 -10.25 -10.14
C LEU A 286 -1.25 -11.62 -9.62
N ARG A 287 -2.25 -11.65 -8.73
CA ARG A 287 -2.86 -12.91 -8.27
C ARG A 287 -3.35 -13.75 -9.43
N ARG A 288 -4.14 -13.14 -10.34
CA ARG A 288 -4.71 -13.83 -11.49
C ARG A 288 -3.61 -14.42 -12.38
N ILE A 289 -2.61 -13.64 -12.75
CA ILE A 289 -1.49 -14.10 -13.58
C ILE A 289 -0.73 -15.25 -12.89
N LEU A 290 -0.38 -15.09 -11.61
CA LEU A 290 0.33 -16.11 -10.83
C LEU A 290 -0.46 -17.40 -10.64
N GLN A 291 -1.80 -17.32 -10.69
CA GLN A 291 -2.71 -18.46 -10.55
C GLN A 291 -3.10 -19.11 -11.87
N GLN A 292 -2.89 -18.46 -13.02
CA GLN A 292 -3.44 -18.93 -14.30
C GLN A 292 -2.39 -19.17 -15.38
N ASN A 293 -1.23 -18.51 -15.30
CA ASN A 293 -0.24 -18.54 -16.36
C ASN A 293 0.93 -19.46 -16.00
N ASP A 294 1.02 -20.61 -16.68
CA ASP A 294 2.11 -21.58 -16.53
C ASP A 294 3.34 -21.25 -17.40
N GLU A 295 3.23 -20.27 -18.30
CA GLU A 295 4.28 -19.87 -19.25
C GLU A 295 5.14 -18.69 -18.76
N ILE A 296 4.89 -18.16 -17.55
CA ILE A 296 5.71 -17.09 -16.95
C ILE A 296 7.07 -17.62 -16.49
N SER A 297 8.12 -16.79 -16.66
CA SER A 297 9.46 -17.16 -16.19
C SER A 297 9.49 -17.27 -14.66
N PRO A 298 10.25 -18.21 -14.07
CA PRO A 298 10.33 -18.34 -12.62
C PRO A 298 10.82 -17.08 -11.90
N HIS A 299 11.70 -16.31 -12.54
CA HIS A 299 12.21 -15.05 -12.00
C HIS A 299 11.12 -13.97 -11.92
N TRP A 300 10.33 -13.85 -12.99
CA TRP A 300 9.17 -12.95 -13.00
C TRP A 300 8.14 -13.38 -11.97
N ALA A 301 7.80 -14.68 -11.92
CA ALA A 301 6.83 -15.22 -10.98
C ALA A 301 7.23 -14.96 -9.52
N ALA A 302 8.51 -15.16 -9.17
CA ALA A 302 9.01 -14.87 -7.82
C ALA A 302 8.93 -13.39 -7.47
N SER A 303 9.29 -12.52 -8.41
CA SER A 303 9.23 -11.08 -8.20
C SER A 303 7.79 -10.60 -8.06
N ALA A 304 6.90 -11.06 -8.94
CA ALA A 304 5.47 -10.76 -8.92
C ALA A 304 4.81 -11.25 -7.62
N TYR A 305 5.17 -12.44 -7.13
CA TYR A 305 4.67 -12.98 -5.87
C TYR A 305 5.05 -12.07 -4.69
N VAL A 306 6.32 -11.69 -4.59
CA VAL A 306 6.78 -10.81 -3.50
C VAL A 306 6.14 -9.42 -3.59
N VAL A 307 6.06 -8.84 -4.80
CA VAL A 307 5.40 -7.54 -5.00
C VAL A 307 3.91 -7.63 -4.62
N CYS A 308 3.21 -8.68 -5.02
CA CYS A 308 1.81 -8.92 -4.65
C CYS A 308 1.64 -8.98 -3.12
N THR A 309 2.46 -9.79 -2.44
CA THR A 309 2.46 -9.87 -0.96
C THR A 309 2.67 -8.50 -0.32
N LEU A 310 3.59 -7.70 -0.84
CA LEU A 310 3.92 -6.39 -0.27
C LEU A 310 2.83 -5.36 -0.54
N ILE A 311 2.24 -5.33 -1.74
CA ILE A 311 1.08 -4.47 -2.04
C ILE A 311 -0.04 -4.76 -1.03
N GLU A 312 -0.40 -6.03 -0.86
CA GLU A 312 -1.49 -6.43 0.01
C GLU A 312 -1.25 -6.03 1.46
N GLN A 313 -0.08 -6.33 2.00
CA GLN A 313 0.18 -6.10 3.43
C GLN A 313 0.57 -4.67 3.76
N LYS A 314 1.25 -3.94 2.85
CA LYS A 314 1.80 -2.60 3.13
C LYS A 314 0.95 -1.47 2.56
N ILE A 315 0.32 -1.67 1.41
CA ILE A 315 -0.51 -0.63 0.76
C ILE A 315 -1.99 -0.84 1.07
N LEU A 316 -2.47 -2.08 0.94
CA LEU A 316 -3.89 -2.39 1.17
C LEU A 316 -4.19 -2.68 2.66
N GLY A 317 -3.17 -2.90 3.47
CA GLY A 317 -3.30 -3.13 4.91
C GLY A 317 -3.90 -4.50 5.26
N PHE A 318 -3.84 -5.48 4.35
CA PHE A 318 -4.35 -6.83 4.60
C PHE A 318 -3.54 -7.54 5.68
N VAL A 319 -4.25 -8.30 6.50
CA VAL A 319 -3.72 -8.95 7.70
C VAL A 319 -3.26 -10.36 7.33
N PRO A 320 -1.96 -10.67 7.43
CA PRO A 320 -1.47 -11.99 7.06
C PRO A 320 -2.02 -13.07 7.98
N LYS A 321 -2.24 -14.26 7.41
CA LYS A 321 -2.87 -15.41 8.07
C LYS A 321 -2.26 -15.81 9.41
N PRO A 322 -0.93 -15.76 9.66
CA PRO A 322 -0.37 -16.03 10.98
C PRO A 322 -0.92 -15.11 12.08
N ILE A 323 -1.15 -13.83 11.77
CA ILE A 323 -1.69 -12.84 12.70
C ILE A 323 -3.17 -13.13 12.97
N VAL A 324 -3.97 -13.35 11.92
CA VAL A 324 -5.39 -13.71 12.07
C VAL A 324 -5.56 -15.00 12.90
N LYS A 325 -4.70 -16.00 12.70
CA LYS A 325 -4.69 -17.23 13.52
C LYS A 325 -4.42 -16.96 15.00
N GLN A 326 -3.47 -16.08 15.30
CA GLN A 326 -3.15 -15.72 16.68
C GLN A 326 -4.33 -15.01 17.34
N GLN A 327 -5.02 -14.13 16.62
CA GLN A 327 -6.21 -13.44 17.12
C GLN A 327 -7.35 -14.40 17.44
N VAL A 328 -7.69 -15.32 16.53
CA VAL A 328 -8.73 -16.33 16.80
C VAL A 328 -8.37 -17.23 18.00
N ALA A 329 -7.08 -17.53 18.19
CA ALA A 329 -6.63 -18.37 19.31
C ALA A 329 -6.66 -17.65 20.66
N THR A 330 -6.51 -16.32 20.66
CA THR A 330 -6.47 -15.50 21.85
C THR A 330 -7.88 -15.00 22.13
N ASN A 331 -8.68 -15.80 22.84
CA ASN A 331 -10.04 -15.45 23.28
C ASN A 331 -10.12 -14.18 24.17
N ASP A 332 -9.01 -13.45 24.36
CA ASP A 332 -8.88 -12.32 25.25
C ASP A 332 -8.36 -11.10 24.47
N ILE A 333 -9.32 -10.39 23.87
CA ILE A 333 -9.14 -9.18 23.05
C ILE A 333 -8.48 -8.03 23.86
N VAL A 334 -8.41 -8.13 25.19
CA VAL A 334 -8.10 -7.02 26.09
C VAL A 334 -6.60 -6.67 26.16
N HIS A 335 -5.68 -7.59 25.85
CA HIS A 335 -4.24 -7.35 26.07
C HIS A 335 -3.38 -7.07 24.81
N ASP A 336 -3.79 -7.49 23.61
CA ASP A 336 -2.99 -7.31 22.38
C ASP A 336 -3.47 -6.17 21.47
N ASN A 337 -4.51 -5.43 21.88
CA ASN A 337 -5.27 -4.57 20.99
C ASN A 337 -4.68 -3.18 20.69
N VAL A 338 -3.77 -2.65 21.51
CA VAL A 338 -3.33 -1.25 21.34
C VAL A 338 -2.42 -1.07 20.11
N SER A 339 -1.78 -2.14 19.61
CA SER A 339 -0.97 -2.08 18.38
C SER A 339 -1.60 -2.78 17.17
N LEU A 340 -2.54 -3.70 17.37
CA LEU A 340 -3.19 -4.44 16.27
C LEU A 340 -4.54 -3.85 15.83
N ALA A 341 -5.32 -3.19 16.71
CA ALA A 341 -6.61 -2.60 16.33
C ALA A 341 -6.49 -1.42 15.34
N ALA A 342 -5.30 -0.82 15.21
CA ALA A 342 -5.03 0.18 14.18
C ALA A 342 -4.77 -0.43 12.78
N GLY A 343 -4.38 -1.70 12.71
CA GLY A 343 -4.07 -2.40 11.44
C GLY A 343 -5.26 -3.12 10.82
N ILE A 344 -6.32 -3.36 11.57
CA ILE A 344 -7.52 -4.08 11.10
C ILE A 344 -8.64 -3.10 10.76
N GLN A 345 -8.33 -2.04 10.00
CA GLN A 345 -9.37 -1.06 9.67
C GLN A 345 -10.39 -1.57 8.65
N ASP A 346 -10.17 -2.74 8.03
CA ASP A 346 -11.02 -3.16 6.91
C ASP A 346 -11.07 -4.68 6.61
N ILE A 347 -11.44 -5.50 7.61
CA ILE A 347 -11.62 -6.97 7.40
C ILE A 347 -12.59 -7.25 6.25
N GLU A 348 -13.70 -6.50 6.19
CA GLU A 348 -14.74 -6.69 5.19
C GLU A 348 -14.20 -6.50 3.77
N ASN A 349 -13.34 -5.49 3.55
CA ASN A 349 -12.71 -5.29 2.23
C ASN A 349 -11.69 -6.37 1.89
N GLU A 350 -10.94 -6.90 2.86
CA GLU A 350 -10.04 -8.03 2.63
C GLU A 350 -10.82 -9.30 2.28
N ILE A 351 -11.89 -9.62 3.02
CA ILE A 351 -12.78 -10.74 2.72
C ILE A 351 -13.35 -10.60 1.31
N SER A 352 -13.92 -9.43 0.99
CA SER A 352 -14.53 -9.15 -0.31
C SER A 352 -13.50 -9.26 -1.45
N TYR A 353 -12.28 -8.77 -1.22
CA TYR A 353 -11.18 -8.90 -2.17
C TYR A 353 -10.84 -10.36 -2.44
N LEU A 354 -10.58 -11.15 -1.38
CA LEU A 354 -10.19 -12.55 -1.51
C LEU A 354 -11.30 -13.40 -2.14
N GLN A 355 -12.57 -13.11 -1.82
CA GLN A 355 -13.70 -13.80 -2.43
C GLN A 355 -13.76 -13.54 -3.93
N ALA A 356 -13.67 -12.27 -4.37
CA ALA A 356 -13.69 -11.91 -5.78
C ALA A 356 -12.55 -12.58 -6.56
N THR A 357 -11.31 -12.54 -6.04
CA THR A 357 -10.16 -13.16 -6.70
C THR A 357 -10.30 -14.67 -6.83
N ASN A 358 -10.97 -15.33 -5.88
CA ASN A 358 -11.20 -16.77 -5.91
C ASN A 358 -12.35 -17.17 -6.87
N GLU A 359 -13.36 -16.33 -7.04
CA GLU A 359 -14.47 -16.60 -7.95
C GLU A 359 -14.05 -16.49 -9.41
N ASP A 360 -13.22 -15.50 -9.73
CA ASP A 360 -12.64 -15.33 -11.08
C ASP A 360 -11.83 -16.56 -11.51
N THR A 361 -11.08 -17.18 -10.59
CA THR A 361 -10.31 -18.40 -10.90
C THR A 361 -11.15 -19.65 -11.13
N ASN A 362 -12.41 -19.69 -10.69
CA ASN A 362 -13.27 -20.86 -10.92
C ASN A 362 -14.07 -20.78 -12.23
N ASN A 363 -14.11 -19.60 -12.87
CA ASN A 363 -14.92 -19.32 -14.06
C ASN A 363 -14.09 -19.16 -15.35
N GLY A 364 -12.76 -19.05 -15.24
CA GLY A 364 -11.82 -19.14 -16.37
C GLY A 364 -11.29 -20.56 -16.51
#